data_AF-A0A3L7YAS4-F1
#
_entry.id   AF-A0A3L7YAS4-F1
#
_cell.length_a   1.000
_cell.length_b   1.000
_cell.length_c   1.000
_cell.angle_alpha   90.00
_cell.angle_beta   90.00
_cell.angle_gamma   90.00
#
_symmetry.space_group_name_H-M   'P 1'
#
loop_
_entity.id
_entity.type
_entity.pdbx_description
1 polymer ?
#
loop_
_entity_poly.entity_id
_entity_poly.type
_entity_poly.pdbx_seq_one_letter_code
_entity_poly.pdbx_strand_id
1 'polypeptide(L)'
;MARHVVAMVGEIPPGGRKVVDLDGHSVGVFHVEGEYYALLNWCPHQGARLCEGRLWSGLESNLPGEYQTSSDRPVISCIYHGWEFDLRTGRSVCEPERLRVRAYEVTVQPDQTSGQDGDTPGRQSRTDATALTFPVTVEHGKIVVDLRRTPVTRSSRKATRNPRDGESEVTHISSGETLQSRGAR
;
A
#
# COMPACT_ATOMS: atom_id res chain seq x y z
N MET A 1 -14.38 -3.00 17.35
CA MET A 1 -13.15 -3.83 17.22
C MET A 1 -11.96 -3.01 17.71
N ALA A 2 -10.90 -3.67 18.14
CA ALA A 2 -9.74 -3.06 18.77
C ALA A 2 -8.82 -2.33 17.77
N ARG A 3 -8.19 -1.26 18.25
CA ARG A 3 -7.11 -0.52 17.60
C ARG A 3 -5.82 -0.83 18.35
N HIS A 4 -4.74 -1.08 17.61
CA HIS A 4 -3.47 -1.50 18.19
C HIS A 4 -2.36 -0.53 17.79
N VAL A 5 -1.60 -0.05 18.78
CA VAL A 5 -0.35 0.69 18.52
C VAL A 5 0.72 -0.34 18.20
N VAL A 6 1.35 -0.24 17.02
CA VAL A 6 2.26 -1.27 16.50
C VAL A 6 3.72 -0.82 16.41
N ALA A 7 3.96 0.48 16.34
CA ALA A 7 5.27 1.10 16.23
C ALA A 7 5.17 2.62 16.42
N MET A 8 6.26 3.26 16.80
CA MET A 8 6.44 4.70 16.62
C MET A 8 6.83 5.01 15.16
N VAL A 9 6.50 6.21 14.70
CA VAL A 9 7.02 6.74 13.43
C VAL A 9 8.54 6.70 13.46
N GLY A 10 9.16 6.17 12.40
CA GLY A 10 10.61 5.99 12.30
C GLY A 10 11.11 4.60 12.68
N GLU A 11 10.36 3.81 13.47
CA GLU A 11 10.74 2.41 13.75
C GLU A 11 10.68 1.53 12.49
N ILE A 12 9.78 1.84 11.57
CA ILE A 12 9.68 1.20 10.26
C ILE A 12 10.23 2.19 9.24
N PRO A 13 11.48 2.04 8.77
CA PRO A 13 12.07 2.98 7.80
C PRO A 13 11.35 2.88 6.45
N PRO A 14 11.46 3.91 5.58
CA PRO A 14 10.93 3.83 4.21
C PRO A 14 11.46 2.61 3.46
N GLY A 15 10.56 1.89 2.77
CA GLY A 15 10.84 0.59 2.14
C GLY A 15 10.89 -0.59 3.11
N GLY A 16 10.79 -0.33 4.41
CA GLY A 16 10.82 -1.32 5.48
C GLY A 16 9.46 -1.93 5.80
N ARG A 17 9.49 -2.93 6.68
CA ARG A 17 8.30 -3.61 7.20
C ARG A 17 8.53 -4.16 8.60
N LYS A 18 7.43 -4.39 9.33
CA LYS A 18 7.38 -5.06 10.63
C LYS A 18 6.22 -6.04 10.63
N VAL A 19 6.45 -7.28 11.07
CA VAL A 19 5.38 -8.26 11.29
C VAL A 19 5.07 -8.29 12.79
N VAL A 20 3.78 -8.20 13.13
CA VAL A 20 3.27 -8.14 14.50
C VAL A 20 2.08 -9.09 14.65
N ASP A 21 1.89 -9.64 15.83
CA ASP A 21 0.71 -10.45 16.16
C ASP A 21 -0.33 -9.58 16.90
N LEU A 22 -1.51 -9.42 16.32
CA LEU A 22 -2.60 -8.58 16.82
C LEU A 22 -3.87 -9.41 17.00
N ASP A 23 -4.33 -9.60 18.23
CA ASP A 23 -5.51 -10.43 18.56
C ASP A 23 -5.48 -11.81 17.87
N GLY A 24 -4.31 -12.47 17.88
CA GLY A 24 -4.11 -13.78 17.25
C GLY A 24 -3.97 -13.75 15.72
N HIS A 25 -3.93 -12.57 15.10
CA HIS A 25 -3.69 -12.42 13.67
C HIS A 25 -2.26 -11.92 13.43
N SER A 26 -1.47 -12.67 12.67
CA SER A 26 -0.18 -12.18 12.19
C SER A 26 -0.40 -11.14 11.08
N VAL A 27 0.11 -9.92 11.26
CA VAL A 27 -0.11 -8.76 10.39
C VAL A 27 1.23 -8.15 10.02
N GLY A 28 1.45 -7.90 8.73
CA GLY A 28 2.60 -7.12 8.26
C GLY A 28 2.22 -5.67 8.04
N VAL A 29 3.02 -4.76 8.61
CA VAL A 29 2.95 -3.31 8.44
C VAL A 29 4.13 -2.87 7.56
N PHE A 30 3.84 -2.15 6.49
CA PHE A 30 4.80 -1.72 5.48
C PHE A 30 4.85 -0.20 5.44
N HIS A 31 6.03 0.37 5.22
CA HIS A 31 6.21 1.80 4.99
C HIS A 31 6.72 2.01 3.57
N VAL A 32 5.90 2.56 2.68
CA VAL A 32 6.24 2.73 1.26
C VAL A 32 5.81 4.12 0.81
N GLU A 33 6.76 4.87 0.25
CA GLU A 33 6.52 6.23 -0.30
C GLU A 33 5.87 7.20 0.70
N GLY A 34 6.25 7.12 1.98
CA GLY A 34 5.72 7.96 3.05
C GLY A 34 4.37 7.51 3.63
N GLU A 35 3.77 6.46 3.06
CA GLU A 35 2.50 5.89 3.48
C GLU A 35 2.69 4.57 4.20
N TYR A 36 1.77 4.26 5.12
CA TYR A 36 1.76 2.97 5.84
C TYR A 36 0.62 2.07 5.36
N TYR A 37 0.94 0.79 5.19
CA TYR A 37 0.00 -0.24 4.76
C TYR A 37 0.03 -1.42 5.72
N ALA A 38 -1.12 -2.06 5.97
CA ALA A 38 -1.18 -3.25 6.80
C ALA A 38 -1.98 -4.37 6.12
N LEU A 39 -1.39 -5.56 6.05
CA LEU A 39 -2.00 -6.75 5.45
C LEU A 39 -1.90 -7.94 6.42
N LEU A 40 -2.86 -8.86 6.33
CA LEU A 40 -2.74 -10.16 6.98
C LEU A 40 -1.52 -10.92 6.43
N ASN A 41 -0.68 -11.46 7.32
CA ASN A 41 0.50 -12.24 6.97
C ASN A 41 0.14 -13.70 6.61
N TRP A 42 -0.87 -13.85 5.75
CA TRP A 42 -1.34 -15.14 5.28
C TRP A 42 -1.79 -15.00 3.82
N CYS A 43 -1.11 -15.74 2.95
CA CYS A 43 -1.37 -15.71 1.52
C CYS A 43 -2.67 -16.49 1.20
N PRO A 44 -3.70 -15.84 0.64
CA PRO A 44 -4.98 -16.51 0.33
C PRO A 44 -4.89 -17.51 -0.82
N HIS A 45 -3.75 -17.61 -1.51
CA HIS A 45 -3.53 -18.60 -2.54
C HIS A 45 -3.25 -19.98 -1.93
N GLN A 46 -2.18 -20.13 -1.14
CA GLN A 46 -1.76 -21.43 -0.56
C GLN A 46 -1.16 -21.30 0.86
N GLY A 47 -1.54 -20.26 1.61
CA GLY A 47 -1.31 -20.18 3.06
C GLY A 47 0.10 -19.82 3.54
N ALA A 48 1.00 -19.40 2.65
CA ALA A 48 2.33 -18.94 3.03
C ALA A 48 2.31 -17.61 3.81
N ARG A 49 3.42 -17.32 4.50
CA ARG A 49 3.64 -16.04 5.20
C ARG A 49 3.88 -14.92 4.19
N LEU A 50 2.80 -14.25 3.80
CA LEU A 50 2.82 -13.28 2.69
C LEU A 50 3.76 -12.10 2.95
N CYS A 51 3.79 -11.57 4.17
CA CYS A 51 4.52 -10.35 4.51
C CYS A 51 6.05 -10.56 4.60
N GLU A 52 6.51 -11.81 4.55
CA GLU A 52 7.93 -12.14 4.39
C GLU A 52 8.37 -12.06 2.91
N GLY A 53 7.41 -11.87 2.00
CA GLY A 53 7.58 -11.75 0.56
C GLY A 53 8.48 -10.62 0.06
N ARG A 54 8.68 -10.54 -1.25
CA ARG A 54 9.41 -9.42 -1.86
C ARG A 54 8.49 -8.22 -2.02
N LEU A 55 8.87 -7.08 -1.44
CA LEU A 55 8.20 -5.81 -1.63
C LEU A 55 8.82 -5.08 -2.82
N TRP A 56 8.00 -4.57 -3.74
CA TRP A 56 8.47 -3.92 -4.96
C TRP A 56 7.35 -3.11 -5.64
N SER A 57 7.73 -2.33 -6.65
CA SER A 57 6.79 -1.59 -7.50
C SER A 57 6.14 -2.53 -8.51
N GLY A 58 4.82 -2.50 -8.62
CA GLY A 58 4.08 -3.36 -9.55
C GLY A 58 4.44 -3.06 -11.01
N LEU A 59 4.33 -4.06 -11.88
CA LEU A 59 4.59 -3.92 -13.32
C LEU A 59 3.32 -3.64 -14.11
N GLU A 60 3.45 -2.81 -15.14
CA GLU A 60 2.41 -2.55 -16.12
C GLU A 60 2.94 -2.80 -17.53
N SER A 61 2.06 -3.25 -18.41
CA SER A 61 2.37 -3.56 -19.80
C SER A 61 1.12 -3.36 -20.66
N ASN A 62 1.30 -2.76 -21.83
CA ASN A 62 0.24 -2.64 -22.84
C ASN A 62 0.46 -3.61 -24.01
N LEU A 63 1.69 -4.10 -24.19
CA LEU A 63 2.09 -4.95 -25.31
C LEU A 63 3.07 -6.04 -24.82
N PRO A 64 2.99 -7.27 -25.37
CA PRO A 64 3.98 -8.30 -25.08
C PRO A 64 5.41 -7.82 -25.35
N GLY A 65 6.32 -8.03 -24.39
CA GLY A 65 7.71 -7.62 -24.48
C GLY A 65 8.01 -6.20 -23.97
N GLU A 66 6.98 -5.40 -23.68
CA GLU A 66 7.12 -4.09 -23.04
C GLU A 66 6.66 -4.16 -21.59
N TYR A 67 7.43 -3.58 -20.66
CA TYR A 67 7.01 -3.42 -19.27
C TYR A 67 7.60 -2.16 -18.66
N GLN A 68 6.84 -1.55 -17.77
CA GLN A 68 7.27 -0.43 -16.96
C GLN A 68 6.88 -0.69 -15.51
N THR A 69 7.63 -0.12 -14.57
CA THR A 69 7.24 -0.11 -13.17
C THR A 69 6.21 0.99 -12.94
N SER A 70 5.09 0.64 -12.33
CA SER A 70 4.13 1.60 -11.79
C SER A 70 4.74 2.28 -10.56
N SER A 71 4.79 3.60 -10.58
CA SER A 71 5.19 4.42 -9.44
C SER A 71 4.08 4.57 -8.39
N ASP A 72 2.85 4.13 -8.68
CA ASP A 72 1.70 4.32 -7.78
C ASP A 72 1.13 3.01 -7.23
N ARG A 73 1.76 1.86 -7.49
CA ARG A 73 1.26 0.55 -7.08
C ARG A 73 2.31 -0.28 -6.33
N PRO A 74 2.39 -0.14 -5.00
CA PRO A 74 3.25 -0.99 -4.19
C PRO A 74 2.68 -2.41 -4.09
N VAL A 75 3.51 -3.41 -4.34
CA VAL A 75 3.14 -4.82 -4.45
C VAL A 75 4.01 -5.70 -3.53
N ILE A 76 3.38 -6.69 -2.90
CA ILE A 76 4.06 -7.77 -2.18
C ILE A 76 3.91 -9.08 -2.96
N SER A 77 5.04 -9.72 -3.31
CA SER A 77 5.06 -11.04 -3.96
C SER A 77 5.32 -12.12 -2.92
N CYS A 78 4.43 -13.11 -2.88
CA CYS A 78 4.48 -14.22 -1.94
C CYS A 78 5.76 -15.05 -2.10
N ILE A 79 6.40 -15.41 -0.98
CA ILE A 79 7.63 -16.21 -0.94
C ILE A 79 7.51 -17.60 -1.57
N TYR A 80 6.29 -18.12 -1.74
CA TYR A 80 6.10 -19.48 -2.20
C TYR A 80 6.04 -19.55 -3.73
N HIS A 81 5.00 -18.98 -4.33
CA HIS A 81 4.75 -19.09 -5.78
C HIS A 81 4.86 -17.73 -6.51
N GLY A 82 5.38 -16.70 -5.84
CA GLY A 82 5.48 -15.36 -6.41
C GLY A 82 4.16 -14.62 -6.55
N TRP A 83 3.03 -15.17 -6.09
CA TRP A 83 1.71 -14.54 -6.25
C TRP A 83 1.64 -13.16 -5.62
N GLU A 84 1.06 -12.21 -6.33
CA GLU A 84 1.26 -10.79 -6.07
C GLU A 84 -0.01 -10.11 -5.60
N PHE A 85 0.14 -9.20 -4.65
CA PHE A 85 -0.95 -8.44 -4.06
C PHE A 85 -0.60 -6.96 -3.92
N ASP A 86 -1.53 -6.10 -4.32
CA ASP A 86 -1.47 -4.66 -4.13
C ASP A 86 -1.62 -4.33 -2.63
N LEU A 87 -0.68 -3.56 -2.06
CA LEU A 87 -0.68 -3.24 -0.62
C LEU A 87 -1.85 -2.37 -0.18
N ARG A 88 -2.40 -1.54 -1.07
CA ARG A 88 -3.48 -0.59 -0.77
C ARG A 88 -4.82 -1.31 -0.62
N THR A 89 -5.06 -2.27 -1.50
CA THR A 89 -6.37 -2.92 -1.64
C THR A 89 -6.39 -4.36 -1.12
N GLY A 90 -5.21 -4.97 -1.03
CA GLY A 90 -5.02 -6.40 -0.79
C GLY A 90 -5.43 -7.27 -1.98
N ARG A 91 -5.82 -6.71 -3.13
CA ARG A 91 -6.25 -7.50 -4.29
C ARG A 91 -5.05 -8.14 -4.98
N SER A 92 -5.25 -9.34 -5.51
CA SER A 92 -4.26 -9.96 -6.36
C SER A 92 -4.06 -9.15 -7.65
N VAL A 93 -2.82 -9.09 -8.13
CA VAL A 93 -2.49 -8.45 -9.40
C VAL A 93 -3.05 -9.26 -10.59
N CYS A 94 -2.92 -10.58 -10.55
CA CYS A 94 -3.33 -11.48 -11.64
C CYS A 94 -4.77 -11.98 -11.53
N GLU A 95 -5.34 -12.08 -10.32
CA GLU A 95 -6.73 -12.52 -10.12
C GLU A 95 -7.50 -11.61 -9.16
N PRO A 96 -7.68 -10.32 -9.50
CA PRO A 96 -8.20 -9.29 -8.59
C PRO A 96 -9.63 -9.53 -8.08
N GLU A 97 -10.43 -10.32 -8.81
CA GLU A 97 -11.80 -10.66 -8.46
C GLU A 97 -11.89 -11.88 -7.53
N ARG A 98 -10.93 -12.81 -7.63
CA ARG A 98 -10.95 -14.08 -6.90
C ARG A 98 -10.12 -14.04 -5.63
N LEU A 99 -8.93 -13.44 -5.69
CA LEU A 99 -7.95 -13.50 -4.61
C LEU A 99 -7.72 -12.12 -4.01
N ARG A 100 -7.95 -12.04 -2.69
CA ARG A 100 -7.73 -10.82 -1.92
C ARG A 100 -7.22 -11.17 -0.53
N VAL A 101 -6.04 -10.65 -0.18
CA VAL A 101 -5.57 -10.65 1.21
C VAL A 101 -6.30 -9.55 1.99
N ARG A 102 -6.56 -9.82 3.27
CA ARG A 102 -7.20 -8.83 4.15
C ARG A 102 -6.26 -7.66 4.38
N ALA A 103 -6.69 -6.47 3.96
CA ALA A 103 -6.07 -5.21 4.29
C ALA A 103 -6.74 -4.58 5.52
N TYR A 104 -5.92 -3.90 6.33
CA TYR A 104 -6.32 -3.23 7.55
C TYR A 104 -6.10 -1.73 7.42
N GLU A 105 -6.90 -0.95 8.12
CA GLU A 105 -6.77 0.51 8.15
C GLU A 105 -5.58 0.87 9.04
N VAL A 106 -4.70 1.76 8.54
CA VAL A 106 -3.56 2.27 9.30
C VAL A 106 -3.73 3.78 9.46
N THR A 107 -3.51 4.27 10.67
CA THR A 107 -3.55 5.70 10.99
C THR A 107 -2.29 6.07 11.75
N VAL A 108 -1.73 7.25 11.46
CA VAL A 108 -0.65 7.83 12.25
C VAL A 108 -1.28 8.84 13.20
N GLN A 109 -1.15 8.61 14.51
CA GLN A 109 -1.66 9.51 15.53
C GLN A 109 -0.49 10.32 16.12
N PRO A 110 -0.63 11.63 16.37
CA PRO A 110 0.39 12.38 17.07
C PRO A 110 0.57 11.83 18.50
N ASP A 111 1.79 11.87 19.03
CA ASP A 111 2.01 11.54 20.43
C ASP A 111 1.39 12.61 21.32
N GLN A 112 0.29 12.25 21.98
CA GLN A 112 -0.32 13.08 23.01
C GLN A 112 0.48 12.87 24.30
N THR A 113 1.57 13.62 24.48
CA THR A 113 2.14 13.80 25.81
C THR A 113 1.09 14.52 26.65
N SER A 114 0.42 13.77 27.54
CA SER A 114 -0.50 14.36 28.52
C SER A 114 0.34 15.22 29.45
N GLY A 115 0.35 16.54 29.23
CA GLY A 115 0.81 17.50 30.23
C GLY A 115 -0.12 17.41 31.44
N GLN A 116 0.29 16.68 32.48
CA GLN A 116 -0.22 16.94 33.83
C GLN A 116 0.46 18.20 34.33
N ASP A 117 -0.03 19.35 33.89
CA ASP A 117 0.14 20.60 34.62
C ASP A 117 -0.82 20.55 35.82
N GLY A 118 -0.29 20.37 37.02
CA GLY A 118 -1.09 20.55 38.23
C GLY A 118 -0.61 19.81 39.47
N ASP A 119 0.50 20.24 40.06
CA ASP A 119 0.49 20.59 41.49
C ASP A 119 1.65 21.55 41.82
N THR A 120 1.34 22.69 42.41
CA THR A 120 2.30 23.56 43.11
C THR A 120 1.61 24.02 44.37
N PRO A 121 2.21 23.75 45.54
CA PRO A 121 2.71 24.89 46.30
C PRO A 121 4.02 24.61 47.04
N GLY A 122 4.99 25.52 46.97
CA GLY A 122 6.18 25.43 47.81
C GLY A 122 7.33 26.38 47.47
N ARG A 123 7.12 27.68 47.71
CA ARG A 123 8.14 28.75 47.75
C ARG A 123 9.47 28.32 48.40
N GLN A 124 10.59 28.38 47.66
CA GLN A 124 11.92 28.74 48.16
C GLN A 124 12.71 29.56 47.13
N SER A 125 13.64 30.35 47.64
CA SER A 125 14.14 31.62 47.10
C SER A 125 15.59 31.50 46.64
N ARG A 126 15.92 32.14 45.50
CA ARG A 126 17.26 32.51 44.96
C ARG A 126 18.05 31.34 44.37
N THR A 127 18.64 31.41 43.18
CA THR A 127 19.36 32.50 42.49
C THR A 127 19.13 32.45 40.97
N ASP A 128 19.44 33.54 40.24
CA ASP A 128 19.44 33.63 38.78
C ASP A 128 20.09 32.41 38.11
N ALA A 129 19.26 31.50 37.61
CA ALA A 129 19.62 30.53 36.61
C ALA A 129 18.68 30.79 35.43
N THR A 130 19.10 31.63 34.49
CA THR A 130 18.48 31.68 33.17
C THR A 130 18.71 30.32 32.53
N ALA A 131 17.78 29.40 32.73
CA ALA A 131 17.76 28.14 32.02
C ALA A 131 17.57 28.48 30.54
N LEU A 132 18.59 28.22 29.74
CA LEU A 132 18.48 28.24 28.28
C LEU A 132 17.51 27.10 27.90
N THR A 133 16.28 27.47 27.54
CA THR A 133 15.32 26.53 26.98
C THR A 133 15.63 26.37 25.49
N PHE A 134 16.03 25.16 25.11
CA PHE A 134 16.11 24.78 23.71
C PHE A 134 14.71 24.34 23.24
N PRO A 135 14.29 24.66 22.00
CA PRO A 135 13.07 24.08 21.45
C PRO A 135 13.27 22.56 21.33
N VAL A 136 12.53 21.79 22.14
CA VAL A 136 12.46 20.34 22.00
C VAL A 136 11.34 20.05 21.00
N THR A 137 11.70 19.77 19.75
CA THR A 137 10.72 19.27 18.78
C THR A 137 10.50 17.79 19.06
N VAL A 138 9.35 17.44 19.64
CA VAL A 138 8.92 16.04 19.77
C VAL A 138 8.22 15.66 18.47
N GLU A 139 8.97 15.10 17.51
CA GLU A 139 8.42 14.60 16.24
C GLU A 139 8.08 13.10 16.34
N HIS A 140 7.19 12.72 17.24
CA HIS A 140 6.85 11.31 17.43
C HIS A 140 5.35 11.09 17.24
N GLY A 141 5.00 10.23 16.28
CA GLY A 141 3.64 9.73 16.08
C GLY A 141 3.58 8.23 16.37
N LYS A 142 2.38 7.73 16.69
CA LYS A 142 2.08 6.30 16.87
C LYS A 142 1.44 5.77 15.61
N ILE A 143 2.00 4.70 15.05
CA ILE A 143 1.37 3.92 13.99
C ILE A 143 0.31 3.03 14.63
N VAL A 144 -0.94 3.20 14.23
CA VAL A 144 -2.10 2.50 14.78
C VAL A 144 -2.77 1.68 13.67
N VAL A 145 -2.91 0.38 13.89
CA VAL A 145 -3.63 -0.53 12.99
C VAL A 145 -5.02 -0.82 13.56
N ASP A 146 -6.04 -0.64 12.75
CA ASP A 146 -7.42 -0.99 13.06
C ASP A 146 -7.79 -2.31 12.37
N LEU A 147 -8.20 -3.31 13.15
CA LEU A 147 -8.50 -4.63 12.61
C LEU A 147 -9.83 -4.68 11.82
N ARG A 148 -10.58 -3.57 11.73
CA ARG A 148 -11.69 -3.45 10.77
C ARG A 148 -11.13 -3.57 9.35
N ARG A 149 -11.87 -4.25 8.46
CA ARG A 149 -11.48 -4.31 7.05
C ARG A 149 -11.54 -2.90 6.47
N THR A 150 -10.50 -2.51 5.73
CA THR A 150 -10.53 -1.28 4.93
C THR A 150 -11.70 -1.37 3.94
N PRO A 151 -12.69 -0.46 4.00
CA PRO A 151 -13.70 -0.34 2.97
C PRO A 151 -12.99 -0.06 1.66
N VAL A 152 -13.35 -0.76 0.59
CA VAL A 152 -12.87 -0.38 -0.75
C VAL A 152 -13.62 0.89 -1.11
N THR A 153 -13.10 2.05 -0.73
CA THR A 153 -13.51 3.28 -1.40
C THR A 153 -13.01 3.15 -2.83
N ARG A 154 -13.92 3.22 -3.81
CA ARG A 154 -13.52 3.46 -5.19
C ARG A 154 -12.71 4.75 -5.13
N SER A 155 -11.39 4.66 -5.20
CA SER A 155 -10.55 5.84 -5.39
C SER A 155 -11.18 6.62 -6.52
N SER A 156 -11.69 7.80 -6.20
CA SER A 156 -12.23 8.75 -7.16
C SER A 156 -11.05 9.29 -7.95
N ARG A 157 -10.49 8.47 -8.84
CA ARG A 157 -9.65 8.99 -9.92
C ARG A 157 -10.59 9.74 -10.85
N LYS A 158 -10.39 11.05 -10.93
CA LYS A 158 -10.81 11.86 -12.07
C LYS A 158 -10.20 11.17 -13.28
N ALA A 159 -11.03 10.51 -14.09
CA ALA A 159 -10.58 9.88 -15.32
C ALA A 159 -9.94 10.96 -16.18
N THR A 160 -8.62 10.97 -16.26
CA THR A 160 -7.93 11.67 -17.33
C THR A 160 -8.20 10.85 -18.58
N ARG A 161 -9.26 11.21 -19.30
CA ARG A 161 -9.51 10.75 -20.66
C ARG A 161 -8.22 10.91 -21.45
N ASN A 162 -7.74 9.81 -22.00
CA ASN A 162 -6.65 9.82 -22.95
C ASN A 162 -7.14 10.58 -24.21
N PRO A 163 -6.42 11.55 -24.77
CA PRO A 163 -6.88 12.31 -25.95
C PRO A 163 -6.95 11.51 -27.26
N ARG A 164 -6.91 10.17 -27.20
CA ARG A 164 -6.83 9.29 -28.37
C ARG A 164 -8.07 8.42 -28.58
N ASP A 165 -9.18 8.74 -27.93
CA ASP A 165 -10.51 8.29 -28.36
C ASP A 165 -10.93 9.08 -29.61
N GLY A 166 -10.09 9.04 -30.65
CA GLY A 166 -10.34 9.53 -31.99
C GLY A 166 -10.60 8.32 -32.87
N GLU A 167 -11.89 7.99 -32.98
CA GLU A 167 -12.57 7.30 -34.08
C GLU A 167 -11.64 6.77 -35.17
N SER A 168 -11.25 5.49 -35.08
CA SER A 168 -10.65 4.79 -36.21
C SER A 168 -11.79 4.25 -37.07
N GLU A 169 -12.11 4.98 -38.14
CA GLU A 169 -13.01 4.52 -39.19
C GLU A 169 -12.48 3.20 -39.77
N VAL A 170 -13.21 2.11 -39.52
CA VAL A 170 -12.90 0.78 -40.03
C VAL A 170 -13.19 0.78 -41.52
N THR A 171 -12.16 0.93 -42.35
CA THR A 171 -12.29 0.72 -43.80
C THR A 171 -12.40 -0.78 -44.05
N HIS A 172 -13.61 -1.24 -44.39
CA HIS A 172 -13.88 -2.59 -44.84
C HIS A 172 -13.07 -2.90 -46.11
N ILE A 173 -12.06 -3.75 -46.00
CA ILE A 173 -11.44 -4.43 -47.16
C ILE A 173 -12.38 -5.57 -47.57
N SER A 174 -13.15 -5.32 -48.62
CA SER A 174 -14.00 -6.31 -49.29
C SER A 174 -13.14 -7.45 -49.83
N SER A 175 -13.49 -8.68 -49.43
CA SER A 175 -12.96 -9.92 -50.00
C SER A 175 -13.77 -10.34 -51.23
N GLY A 176 -13.07 -10.64 -52.33
CA GLY A 176 -13.55 -11.19 -53.60
C GLY A 176 -12.55 -10.79 -54.67
N GLU A 177 -11.92 -11.65 -55.48
CA GLU A 177 -12.39 -12.84 -56.19
C GLU A 177 -11.25 -13.86 -56.33
N THR A 178 -11.50 -15.12 -55.99
CA THR A 178 -11.68 -16.29 -56.89
C THR A 178 -10.43 -16.75 -57.65
N LEU A 179 -9.78 -17.79 -57.10
CA LEU A 179 -8.93 -18.71 -57.85
C LEU A 179 -9.74 -19.35 -58.99
N GLN A 180 -9.27 -19.20 -60.23
CA GLN A 180 -9.56 -20.17 -61.29
C GLN A 180 -8.26 -20.77 -61.82
N SER A 181 -7.97 -21.96 -61.32
CA SER A 181 -7.11 -22.94 -61.98
C SER A 181 -7.83 -23.53 -63.19
N ARG A 182 -7.29 -23.34 -64.40
CA ARG A 182 -7.53 -24.25 -65.53
C ARG A 182 -6.25 -24.38 -66.35
N GLY A 183 -5.66 -25.57 -66.31
CA GLY A 183 -4.74 -26.02 -67.34
C GLY A 183 -5.50 -26.54 -68.56
N ALA A 184 -4.88 -26.45 -69.74
CA ALA A 184 -4.73 -27.53 -70.71
C ALA A 184 -4.18 -27.01 -72.05
N ARG A 185 -3.14 -27.71 -72.52
CA ARG A 185 -2.51 -27.74 -73.86
C ARG A 185 -1.50 -26.66 -74.20
#